data_AF-A0A0A0BB13-F1
#
_entry.id   AF-A0A0A0BB13-F1
#
_cell.length_a   1.000
_cell.length_b   1.000
_cell.length_c   1.000
_cell.angle_alpha   90.00
_cell.angle_beta   90.00
_cell.angle_gamma   90.00
#
_symmetry.space_group_name_H-M   'P 1'
#
loop_
_entity.id
_entity.type
_entity.pdbx_description
1 polymer ?
#
loop_
_entity_poly.entity_id
_entity_poly.type
_entity_poly.pdbx_seq_one_letter_code
_entity_poly.pdbx_strand_id
1 'polypeptide(L)' 'MEITDADVRAAKRDWLAARDGGEPAVTVETTFWLYRTLMSTQAQQLADDLRRARRADHP' A
#
# COMPACT_ATOMS: atom_id res chain seq x y z
N MET A 1 2.18 4.33 -12.54
CA MET A 1 3.05 3.50 -11.67
C MET A 1 2.15 2.50 -10.97
N GLU A 2 2.42 1.21 -11.14
CA GLU A 2 1.71 0.13 -10.44
C GLU A 2 2.30 -0.03 -9.04
N ILE A 3 1.46 -0.31 -8.03
CA ILE A 3 1.94 -0.58 -6.67
C ILE A 3 1.88 -2.08 -6.45
N THR A 4 3.03 -2.67 -6.20
CA THR A 4 3.16 -4.12 -6.03
C THR A 4 3.05 -4.52 -4.56
N ASP A 5 2.82 -5.81 -4.32
CA ASP A 5 2.88 -6.38 -2.98
C ASP A 5 4.24 -6.16 -2.31
N ALA A 6 5.31 -6.11 -3.11
CA ALA A 6 6.66 -5.89 -2.62
C ALA A 6 6.80 -4.48 -2.04
N ASP A 7 6.19 -3.47 -2.68
CA ASP A 7 6.18 -2.09 -2.23
C ASP A 7 5.42 -1.94 -0.91
N VAL A 8 4.24 -2.56 -0.81
CA VAL A 8 3.44 -2.58 0.42
C VAL A 8 4.19 -3.29 1.55
N ARG A 9 4.83 -4.43 1.28
CA ARG A 9 5.63 -5.15 2.27
C ARG A 9 6.86 -4.36 2.71
N ALA A 10 7.51 -3.62 1.80
CA ALA A 10 8.63 -2.76 2.14
C ALA A 10 8.18 -1.64 3.09
N ALA A 11 7.16 -0.87 2.72
CA ALA A 11 6.65 0.21 3.57
C ALA A 11 6.15 -0.27 4.93
N LYS A 12 5.56 -1.48 5.00
CA LYS A 12 5.19 -2.11 6.28
C LYS A 12 6.41 -2.36 7.16
N ARG A 13 7.50 -2.90 6.60
CA ARG A 13 8.74 -3.15 7.35
C ARG A 13 9.34 -1.84 7.85
N ASP A 14 9.35 -0.80 7.01
CA ASP A 14 9.91 0.50 7.37
C ASP A 14 9.12 1.14 8.51
N TRP A 15 7.78 1.09 8.47
CA TRP A 15 6.94 1.54 9.58
C TRP A 15 7.18 0.75 10.86
N LEU A 16 7.27 -0.58 10.79
CA LEU A 16 7.57 -1.40 11.97
C LEU A 16 8.94 -1.09 12.55
N ALA A 17 9.96 -0.93 11.70
CA ALA A 17 11.30 -0.54 12.12
C ALA A 17 11.30 0.82 12.83
N ALA A 18 10.58 1.81 12.28
CA ALA A 18 10.47 3.12 12.91
C ALA A 18 9.73 3.06 14.26
N ARG A 19 8.59 2.36 14.30
CA ARG A 19 7.75 2.23 15.51
C ARG A 19 8.48 1.49 16.64
N ASP A 20 9.15 0.39 16.30
CA ASP A 20 9.76 -0.50 17.28
C ASP A 20 11.21 -0.05 17.62
N GLY A 21 11.83 0.79 16.78
CA GLY A 21 13.18 1.33 16.96
C GLY A 21 13.28 2.60 17.82
N GLY A 22 12.15 3.16 18.28
CA GLY A 22 12.13 4.37 19.09
C GLY A 22 12.36 5.66 18.29
N GLU A 23 12.07 5.65 16.99
CA GLU A 23 12.14 6.84 16.15
C GLU A 23 11.18 7.94 16.63
N PRO A 24 11.44 9.22 16.29
CA PRO A 24 10.52 10.32 16.59
C PRO A 24 9.11 10.05 16.08
N ALA A 25 8.09 10.52 16.82
CA ALA A 25 6.68 10.30 16.49
C ALA A 25 6.33 10.71 15.05
N VAL A 26 6.89 11.83 14.57
CA VAL A 26 6.71 12.30 13.19
C VAL A 26 7.20 11.29 12.13
N THR A 27 8.29 10.57 12.40
CA THR A 27 8.83 9.54 11.52
C THR A 27 7.91 8.32 11.50
N VAL A 28 7.41 7.91 12.67
CA VAL A 28 6.45 6.80 12.79
C VAL A 28 5.15 7.12 12.06
N GLU A 29 4.64 8.35 12.20
CA GLU A 29 3.42 8.81 11.52
C GLU A 29 3.61 8.89 10.00
N THR A 30 4.76 9.39 9.54
CA THR A 30 5.06 9.54 8.11
C THR A 30 5.17 8.18 7.42
N THR A 31 5.91 7.24 8.03
CA THR A 31 6.05 5.88 7.51
C THR A 31 4.73 5.11 7.55
N PHE A 32 3.93 5.31 8.59
CA PHE A 32 2.57 4.76 8.65
C PHE A 32 1.66 5.30 7.55
N TRP A 33 1.68 6.61 7.32
CA TRP A 33 0.89 7.25 6.27
C TRP A 33 1.26 6.71 4.89
N LEU A 34 2.56 6.52 4.62
CA LEU A 34 3.03 5.94 3.36
C LEU A 34 2.52 4.50 3.19
N TYR A 35 2.71 3.65 4.19
CA TYR A 35 2.21 2.27 4.18
C TYR A 35 0.70 2.20 3.91
N ARG A 36 -0.10 3.03 4.59
CA ARG A 36 -1.56 3.09 4.41
C ARG A 36 -1.95 3.54 3.00
N THR A 37 -1.22 4.51 2.44
CA THR A 37 -1.47 5.03 1.10
C THR A 37 -1.21 3.95 0.06
N LEU A 38 -0.06 3.27 0.12
CA LEU A 38 0.29 2.19 -0.80
C LEU A 38 -0.70 1.03 -0.73
N MET A 39 -1.10 0.60 0.46
CA MET A 39 -2.15 -0.41 0.64
C MET A 39 -3.46 -0.01 -0.04
N SER A 40 -3.89 1.24 0.15
CA SER A 40 -5.14 1.73 -0.45
C SER A 40 -5.06 1.77 -1.98
N THR A 41 -3.93 2.22 -2.53
CA THR A 41 -3.69 2.25 -3.97
C THR A 41 -3.68 0.85 -4.57
N GLN A 42 -3.02 -0.11 -3.92
CA GLN A 42 -3.02 -1.49 -4.39
C GLN A 42 -4.43 -2.11 -4.39
N ALA A 43 -5.22 -1.86 -3.35
CA ALA A 43 -6.61 -2.32 -3.30
C ALA A 43 -7.47 -1.71 -4.43
N GLN A 44 -7.23 -0.44 -4.78
CA GLN A 44 -7.90 0.21 -5.91
C GLN A 44 -7.50 -0.42 -7.25
N GLN A 45 -6.23 -0.73 -7.45
CA GLN A 45 -5.73 -1.40 -8.65
C GLN A 45 -6.40 -2.76 -8.84
N LEU A 46 -6.43 -3.60 -7.79
CA LEU A 46 -7.12 -4.88 -7.83
C LEU A 46 -8.62 -4.73 -8.13
N ALA A 47 -9.28 -3.75 -7.51
CA ALA A 47 -10.69 -3.47 -7.77
C ALA A 47 -10.93 -3.04 -9.23
N ASP A 48 -10.03 -2.24 -9.81
CA ASP A 48 -10.11 -1.81 -11.20
C ASP A 48 -9.87 -2.96 -12.17
N ASP A 49 -8.94 -3.86 -11.87
CA ASP A 49 -8.68 -5.05 -12.68
C ASP A 49 -9.88 -6.00 -12.66
N LEU A 50 -10.51 -6.21 -11.50
CA LEU A 50 -11.76 -6.96 -11.40
C LEU A 50 -12.90 -6.32 -12.22
N ARG A 51 -13.04 -4.99 -12.17
CA ARG A 51 -14.04 -4.27 -12.98
C ARG A 51 -13.76 -4.41 -14.48
N ARG A 52 -12.49 -4.40 -14.89
CA ARG A 52 -12.08 -4.58 -16.30
C ARG A 52 -12.39 -6.00 -16.77
N ALA A 53 -12.02 -7.01 -16.00
CA ALA A 53 -12.33 -8.41 -16.30
C ALA A 53 -13.85 -8.62 -16.47
N ARG A 54 -14.65 -8.07 -15.54
CA ARG A 54 -16.12 -8.15 -15.62
C ARG A 54 -16.70 -7.48 -16.87
N ARG A 55 -16.11 -6.37 -17.36
CA ARG A 55 -16.55 -5.73 -18.61
C ARG A 55 -16.16 -6.53 -19.85
N ALA A 56 -15.02 -7.21 -19.82
CA ALA A 56 -14.58 -8.04 -20.94
C ALA A 56 -15.43 -9.31 -21.10
N ASP A 57 -15.96 -9.87 -20.01
CA ASP A 57 -16.83 -11.06 -20.00
C ASP A 57 -18.31 -10.77 -20.37
N HIS A 58 -18.70 -9.51 -20.51
CA HIS A 58 -20.02 -9.07 -20.99
C HIS A 58 -19.84 -8.04 -22.13
N PRO A 59 -19.53 -8.50 -23.36
CA PRO A 59 -19.50 -7.64 -24.55
C PRO A 59 -20.91 -7.21 -25.00
#